data_AF-A0A3M1G098-F1
#
_entry.id   AF-A0A3M1G098-F1
#
_cell.length_a   1.000
_cell.length_b   1.000
_cell.length_c   1.000
_cell.angle_alpha   90.00
_cell.angle_beta   90.00
_cell.angle_gamma   90.00
#
_symmetry.space_group_name_H-M   'P 1'
#
loop_
_entity.id
_entity.type
_entity.pdbx_description
1 polymer ?
#
loop_
_entity_poly.entity_id
_entity_poly.type
_entity_poly.pdbx_seq_one_letter_code
_entity_poly.pdbx_strand_id
1 'polypeptide(L)'
;MNEPVQEQTLTWLATPLVDGYIHDWLVAGPLAAPVHNLDAYPGPDFKLAIAKDRYRPDPGIVDAPAERASFRPYDGDTELMWRIWRAEDDHFVDFSRFHHTCHHLQSWAFCALESPAAGPVSAVLTTNGPADVWVNGTHVHRVEHFRHQLPGHARFSLPLQAGRNQVLVRFEGVAVRECPYVMALGLETAADDLRVALATTLQPAARRQALEELFDQAYLDRDVFTHNENITVHWPAGRPAHDNFAARLQRHDGRIYSEHHTEGKSREKIVLGVAYQFPEDAYQVQLFPHPEEYYVNNMRVERRLDLRIVNNRFSQEPYGTYAERRREALLDAARRPVNVFSEIAKMELGYWKDVDAAAIQQTIDSINQRADCSDFYLVGLLGMMDRYMDEPDFPGALREPLEECVLNFRYWMDEPGNDAMCFWSENHQILFHACEVLAGQLFPEERFTNAGMTGAEHRRKGEEMALSWLRKRALGGFREWDSN
;
A
#
# COMPACT_ATOMS: atom_id res chain seq x y z
N MET A 1 22.02 10.91 37.99
CA MET A 1 22.78 9.66 37.82
C MET A 1 22.18 8.98 36.62
N ASN A 2 22.90 8.97 35.49
CA ASN A 2 22.49 8.16 34.34
C ASN A 2 22.63 6.70 34.77
N GLU A 3 21.51 5.99 34.88
CA GLU A 3 21.55 4.54 34.96
C GLU A 3 22.31 4.01 33.73
N PRO A 4 23.20 3.03 33.90
CA PRO A 4 23.82 2.39 32.76
C PRO A 4 22.70 1.74 31.93
N VAL A 5 22.64 2.06 30.64
CA VAL A 5 21.81 1.34 29.67
C VAL A 5 22.21 -0.13 29.80
N GLN A 6 21.33 -0.95 30.39
CA GLN A 6 21.53 -2.40 30.39
C GLN A 6 21.69 -2.83 28.94
N GLU A 7 22.83 -3.46 28.61
CA GLU A 7 22.99 -4.16 27.34
C GLU A 7 21.83 -5.15 27.23
N GLN A 8 20.89 -4.85 26.33
CA GLN A 8 19.73 -5.72 26.12
C GLN A 8 20.23 -7.05 25.61
N THR A 9 20.03 -8.11 26.40
CA THR A 9 20.48 -9.45 26.03
C THR A 9 19.71 -9.94 24.82
N LEU A 10 20.41 -10.12 23.70
CA LEU A 10 19.85 -10.65 22.47
C LEU A 10 19.46 -12.12 22.65
N THR A 11 18.18 -12.42 22.42
CA THR A 11 17.65 -13.79 22.41
C THR A 11 17.16 -14.15 21.02
N TRP A 12 17.13 -15.44 20.71
CA TRP A 12 16.77 -15.95 19.39
C TRP A 12 15.53 -16.82 19.51
N LEU A 13 14.49 -16.46 18.76
CA LEU A 13 13.23 -17.19 18.69
C LEU A 13 13.33 -18.20 17.55
N ALA A 14 13.39 -19.48 17.89
CA ALA A 14 13.59 -20.54 16.90
C ALA A 14 12.25 -21.12 16.45
N THR A 15 12.05 -21.23 15.14
CA THR A 15 10.89 -21.83 14.49
C THR A 15 11.34 -22.80 13.39
N PRO A 16 10.55 -23.84 13.07
CA PRO A 16 10.84 -24.69 11.93
C PRO A 16 10.63 -23.92 10.61
N LEU A 17 11.19 -24.45 9.52
CA LEU A 17 10.70 -24.08 8.20
C LEU A 17 9.25 -24.53 8.02
N VAL A 18 8.52 -23.87 7.14
CA VAL A 18 7.16 -24.25 6.75
C VAL A 18 7.18 -24.59 5.26
N ASP A 19 6.87 -25.84 4.92
CA ASP A 19 6.91 -26.37 3.54
C ASP A 19 8.22 -26.11 2.78
N GLY A 20 9.34 -26.11 3.52
CA GLY A 20 10.68 -25.84 2.99
C GLY A 20 11.01 -24.36 2.82
N TYR A 21 10.14 -23.44 3.24
CA TYR A 21 10.36 -22.00 3.17
C TYR A 21 10.79 -21.40 4.50
N ILE A 22 11.62 -20.35 4.41
CA ILE A 22 11.79 -19.40 5.49
C ILE A 22 10.50 -18.58 5.58
N HIS A 23 9.71 -18.85 6.60
CA HIS A 23 8.37 -18.30 6.76
C HIS A 23 8.34 -17.11 7.74
N ASP A 24 9.30 -17.06 8.67
CA ASP A 24 9.44 -15.99 9.64
C ASP A 24 10.66 -15.12 9.30
N TRP A 25 10.46 -13.81 9.25
CA TRP A 25 11.48 -12.82 8.92
C TRP A 25 11.46 -11.65 9.90
N LEU A 26 12.61 -11.03 10.13
CA LEU A 26 12.66 -9.61 10.47
C LEU A 26 12.64 -8.83 9.17
N VAL A 27 11.68 -7.93 8.97
CA VAL A 27 11.56 -7.11 7.76
C VAL A 27 11.63 -5.63 8.09
N ALA A 28 12.17 -4.85 7.15
CA ALA A 28 12.21 -3.40 7.20
C ALA A 28 11.99 -2.80 5.82
N GLY A 29 11.31 -1.66 5.76
CA GLY A 29 10.98 -0.95 4.52
C GLY A 29 9.47 -0.99 4.19
N PRO A 30 9.09 -0.61 2.95
CA PRO A 30 9.98 -0.09 1.91
C PRO A 30 10.53 1.31 2.19
N LEU A 31 11.82 1.50 1.96
CA LEU A 31 12.39 2.82 1.67
C LEU A 31 11.96 3.22 0.26
N ALA A 32 11.19 4.31 0.13
CA ALA A 32 10.69 4.79 -1.15
C ALA A 32 11.43 6.08 -1.55
N ALA A 33 12.10 6.06 -2.70
CA ALA A 33 12.82 7.20 -3.24
C ALA A 33 12.19 7.64 -4.57
N PRO A 34 11.64 8.86 -4.69
CA PRO A 34 11.02 9.35 -5.92
C PRO A 34 12.02 9.40 -7.09
N VAL A 35 11.54 9.16 -8.30
CA VAL A 35 12.29 9.30 -9.56
C VAL A 35 11.70 10.47 -10.34
N HIS A 36 12.26 11.67 -10.15
CA HIS A 36 11.70 12.90 -10.70
C HIS A 36 11.90 13.07 -12.21
N ASN A 37 12.99 12.55 -12.77
CA ASN A 37 13.31 12.69 -14.20
C ASN A 37 13.18 11.35 -14.91
N LEU A 38 11.95 10.97 -15.26
CA LEU A 38 11.69 9.75 -16.03
C LEU A 38 12.25 9.81 -17.46
N ASP A 39 12.38 11.00 -18.04
CA ASP A 39 12.95 11.19 -19.39
C ASP A 39 14.40 10.71 -19.49
N ALA A 40 15.13 10.63 -18.37
CA ALA A 40 16.48 10.07 -18.31
C ALA A 40 16.54 8.55 -18.54
N TYR A 41 15.41 7.84 -18.45
CA TYR A 41 15.34 6.39 -18.58
C TYR A 41 14.37 5.99 -19.72
N PRO A 42 14.76 6.20 -20.99
CA PRO A 42 13.88 5.89 -22.12
C PRO A 42 13.77 4.38 -22.37
N GLY A 43 12.63 3.98 -22.93
CA GLY A 43 12.44 2.62 -23.45
C GLY A 43 11.77 1.64 -22.48
N PRO A 44 11.49 0.41 -22.94
CA PRO A 44 10.68 -0.56 -22.20
C PRO A 44 11.37 -1.10 -20.93
N ASP A 45 12.70 -1.08 -20.87
CA ASP A 45 13.50 -1.58 -19.75
C ASP A 45 13.83 -0.50 -18.70
N PHE A 46 13.13 0.64 -18.72
CA PHE A 46 13.42 1.78 -17.84
C PHE A 46 13.47 1.41 -16.35
N LYS A 47 12.62 0.47 -15.90
CA LYS A 47 12.64 -0.04 -14.51
C LYS A 47 14.00 -0.65 -14.15
N LEU A 48 14.57 -1.44 -15.05
CA LEU A 48 15.89 -2.04 -14.86
C LEU A 48 17.00 -0.98 -14.92
N ALA A 49 16.87 0.01 -15.81
CA ALA A 49 17.81 1.12 -15.89
C ALA A 49 17.84 1.94 -14.59
N ILE A 50 16.66 2.27 -14.02
CA ILE A 50 16.53 2.95 -12.72
C ILE A 50 17.17 2.12 -11.60
N ALA A 51 16.87 0.83 -11.52
CA ALA A 51 17.42 -0.04 -10.48
C ALA A 51 18.95 -0.15 -10.57
N LYS A 52 19.51 -0.18 -11.80
CA LYS A 52 20.96 -0.20 -12.02
C LYS A 52 21.64 1.12 -11.66
N ASP A 53 21.02 2.24 -12.02
CA ASP A 53 21.53 3.57 -11.69
C ASP A 53 21.57 3.82 -10.17
N ARG A 54 20.61 3.26 -9.43
CA ARG A 54 20.50 3.38 -7.96
C ARG A 54 21.14 2.23 -7.19
N TYR A 55 21.76 1.28 -7.87
CA TYR A 55 22.31 0.09 -7.23
C TYR A 55 23.48 0.44 -6.31
N ARG A 56 23.49 -0.19 -5.13
CA ARG A 56 24.61 -0.16 -4.18
C ARG A 56 25.00 -1.59 -3.83
N PRO A 57 26.29 -1.97 -3.91
CA PRO A 57 26.73 -3.33 -3.59
C PRO A 57 26.75 -3.62 -2.09
N ASP A 58 26.83 -2.60 -1.24
CA ASP A 58 26.73 -2.75 0.20
C ASP A 58 25.26 -2.99 0.62
N PRO A 59 25.01 -3.75 1.70
CA PRO A 59 23.66 -4.08 2.16
C PRO A 59 22.87 -2.88 2.71
N GLY A 60 23.53 -1.78 3.03
CA GLY A 60 22.94 -0.56 3.57
C GLY A 60 22.60 -0.63 5.06
N ILE A 61 23.08 -1.65 5.77
CA ILE A 61 22.85 -1.83 7.21
C ILE A 61 24.19 -1.92 7.95
N VAL A 62 24.30 -1.24 9.08
CA VAL A 62 25.52 -1.24 9.93
C VAL A 62 25.30 -2.07 11.19
N ASP A 63 24.16 -1.89 11.84
CA ASP A 63 23.81 -2.58 13.08
C ASP A 63 23.20 -3.96 12.81
N ALA A 64 23.39 -4.88 13.76
CA ALA A 64 22.80 -6.21 13.70
C ALA A 64 21.25 -6.11 13.78
N PRO A 65 20.51 -6.72 12.84
CA PRO A 65 19.05 -6.72 12.89
C PRO A 65 18.52 -7.42 14.16
N ALA A 66 17.55 -6.79 14.80
CA ALA A 66 16.80 -7.34 15.93
C ALA A 66 15.39 -6.77 15.94
N GLU A 67 14.41 -7.53 16.46
CA GLU A 67 13.03 -7.07 16.62
C GLU A 67 12.97 -5.66 17.23
N ARG A 68 12.34 -4.73 16.52
CA ARG A 68 12.18 -3.30 16.87
C ARG A 68 13.45 -2.45 16.90
N ALA A 69 14.61 -2.99 16.53
CA ALA A 69 15.79 -2.16 16.32
C ALA A 69 15.55 -1.23 15.13
N SER A 70 15.91 0.04 15.29
CA SER A 70 15.90 1.03 14.21
C SER A 70 17.26 1.13 13.56
N PHE A 71 17.29 1.46 12.27
CA PHE A 71 18.52 1.78 11.54
C PHE A 71 18.21 2.78 10.42
N ARG A 72 19.25 3.44 9.91
CA ARG A 72 19.17 4.35 8.76
C ARG A 72 19.86 3.67 7.57
N PRO A 73 19.14 3.25 6.53
CA PRO A 73 19.76 2.66 5.35
C PRO A 73 20.83 3.59 4.77
N TYR A 74 22.05 3.08 4.62
CA TYR A 74 23.20 3.84 4.09
C TYR A 74 23.49 5.17 4.82
N ASP A 75 23.22 5.23 6.13
CA ASP A 75 23.31 6.45 6.93
C ASP A 75 22.47 7.64 6.40
N GLY A 76 21.39 7.33 5.67
CA GLY A 76 20.47 8.34 5.12
C GLY A 76 19.49 8.92 6.16
N ASP A 77 18.64 9.84 5.72
CA ASP A 77 17.74 10.58 6.61
C ASP A 77 16.52 9.77 7.10
N THR A 78 16.16 8.70 6.38
CA THR A 78 14.99 7.88 6.72
C THR A 78 15.37 6.78 7.70
N GLU A 79 14.76 6.80 8.88
CA GLU A 79 14.88 5.71 9.86
C GLU A 79 13.84 4.63 9.58
N LEU A 80 14.29 3.38 9.48
CA LEU A 80 13.45 2.20 9.38
C LEU A 80 13.56 1.39 10.67
N MET A 81 12.55 0.57 10.93
CA MET A 81 12.49 -0.31 12.11
C MET A 81 12.23 -1.74 11.66
N TRP A 82 13.01 -2.67 12.19
CA TRP A 82 12.79 -4.10 11.99
C TRP A 82 11.52 -4.57 12.70
N ARG A 83 10.68 -5.31 11.97
CA ARG A 83 9.45 -5.91 12.49
C ARG A 83 9.44 -7.39 12.18
N ILE A 84 8.86 -8.19 13.06
CA ILE A 84 8.61 -9.59 12.74
C ILE A 84 7.52 -9.64 11.67
N TRP A 85 7.78 -10.44 10.65
CA TRP A 85 6.87 -10.78 9.57
C TRP A 85 6.74 -12.28 9.54
N ARG A 86 5.54 -12.76 9.83
CA ARG A 86 5.15 -14.14 9.58
C ARG A 86 4.39 -14.14 8.26
N ALA A 87 4.93 -14.81 7.27
CA ALA A 87 4.26 -14.90 5.99
C ALA A 87 2.93 -15.68 6.13
N GLU A 88 2.03 -15.52 5.17
CA GLU A 88 0.84 -16.35 5.08
C GLU A 88 1.19 -17.67 4.36
N ASP A 89 0.19 -18.45 3.96
CA ASP A 89 0.37 -19.75 3.27
C ASP A 89 1.15 -19.65 1.94
N ASP A 90 1.30 -18.45 1.38
CA ASP A 90 2.10 -18.19 0.17
C ASP A 90 3.60 -17.99 0.44
N HIS A 91 3.99 -17.93 1.72
CA HIS A 91 5.35 -17.68 2.20
C HIS A 91 5.96 -16.34 1.75
N PHE A 92 5.16 -15.40 1.26
CA PHE A 92 5.66 -14.12 0.78
C PHE A 92 5.87 -13.11 1.91
N VAL A 93 6.99 -12.38 1.79
CA VAL A 93 7.08 -11.03 2.32
C VAL A 93 6.53 -10.10 1.26
N ASP A 94 5.32 -9.59 1.48
CA ASP A 94 4.57 -8.80 0.51
C ASP A 94 4.52 -7.32 0.89
N PHE A 95 5.18 -6.49 0.08
CA PHE A 95 5.11 -5.02 0.15
C PHE A 95 4.45 -4.42 -1.11
N SER A 96 3.65 -5.21 -1.83
CA SER A 96 2.93 -4.78 -3.02
C SER A 96 2.10 -3.55 -2.72
N ARG A 97 2.15 -2.58 -3.64
CA ARG A 97 1.52 -1.29 -3.45
C ARG A 97 1.32 -0.55 -4.76
N PHE A 98 0.61 0.57 -4.68
CA PHE A 98 0.41 1.49 -5.79
C PHE A 98 1.16 2.80 -5.54
N HIS A 99 1.84 3.32 -6.55
CA HIS A 99 2.39 4.67 -6.55
C HIS A 99 1.91 5.46 -7.77
N HIS A 100 1.30 6.62 -7.54
CA HIS A 100 0.83 7.49 -8.61
C HIS A 100 1.98 8.15 -9.42
N THR A 101 3.19 8.22 -8.86
CA THR A 101 4.40 8.71 -9.54
C THR A 101 5.55 7.71 -9.40
N CYS A 102 6.58 7.81 -10.24
CA CYS A 102 7.64 6.80 -10.24
C CYS A 102 8.48 6.83 -8.96
N HIS A 103 8.64 5.68 -8.32
CA HIS A 103 9.49 5.49 -7.14
C HIS A 103 10.37 4.25 -7.27
N HIS A 104 11.60 4.33 -6.79
CA HIS A 104 12.43 3.16 -6.52
C HIS A 104 12.22 2.76 -5.06
N LEU A 105 11.98 1.47 -4.83
CA LEU A 105 11.66 0.88 -3.55
C LEU A 105 12.79 -0.06 -3.14
N GLN A 106 13.15 -0.04 -1.86
CA GLN A 106 14.08 -1.00 -1.28
C GLN A 106 13.54 -1.51 0.06
N SER A 107 13.59 -2.81 0.25
CA SER A 107 13.19 -3.48 1.49
C SER A 107 14.24 -4.51 1.88
N TRP A 108 14.29 -4.80 3.16
CA TRP A 108 15.21 -5.77 3.73
C TRP A 108 14.42 -6.84 4.48
N ALA A 109 14.87 -8.07 4.37
CA ALA A 109 14.41 -9.18 5.19
C ALA A 109 15.63 -9.92 5.74
N PHE A 110 15.58 -10.25 7.01
CA PHE A 110 16.65 -10.87 7.75
C PHE A 110 16.11 -12.04 8.57
N CYS A 111 16.89 -13.11 8.61
CA CYS A 111 16.73 -14.16 9.61
C CYS A 111 18.11 -14.75 9.92
N ALA A 112 18.17 -15.64 10.90
CA ALA A 112 19.25 -16.60 10.98
C ALA A 112 18.76 -18.02 10.71
N LEU A 113 19.60 -18.84 10.10
CA LEU A 113 19.40 -20.27 9.89
C LEU A 113 20.35 -21.04 10.79
N GLU A 114 19.79 -21.83 11.70
CA GLU A 114 20.56 -22.80 12.49
C GLU A 114 20.72 -24.08 11.67
N SER A 115 21.96 -24.41 11.34
CA SER A 115 22.33 -25.59 10.56
C SER A 115 23.13 -26.58 11.42
N PRO A 116 22.81 -27.88 11.41
CA PRO A 116 23.57 -28.89 12.16
C PRO A 116 24.98 -29.12 11.59
N ALA A 117 25.19 -28.82 10.31
CA ALA A 117 26.45 -29.06 9.61
C ALA A 117 26.80 -27.92 8.66
N ALA A 118 28.08 -27.78 8.34
CA ALA A 118 28.53 -26.89 7.29
C ALA A 118 28.32 -27.55 5.93
N GLY A 119 27.84 -26.80 4.95
CA GLY A 119 27.62 -27.29 3.60
C GLY A 119 26.77 -26.37 2.73
N PRO A 120 26.82 -26.57 1.40
CA PRO A 120 25.94 -25.87 0.48
C PRO A 120 24.49 -26.36 0.64
N VAL A 121 23.55 -25.43 0.74
CA VAL A 121 22.10 -25.71 0.67
C VAL A 121 21.52 -25.08 -0.60
N SER A 122 20.82 -25.87 -1.41
CA SER A 122 20.11 -25.37 -2.59
C SER A 122 18.93 -24.50 -2.13
N ALA A 123 18.87 -23.28 -2.67
CA ALA A 123 17.84 -22.31 -2.34
C ALA A 123 17.21 -21.73 -3.61
N VAL A 124 15.93 -21.35 -3.50
CA VAL A 124 15.15 -20.71 -4.56
C VAL A 124 14.67 -19.36 -4.07
N LEU A 125 15.23 -18.29 -4.62
CA LEU A 125 14.72 -16.93 -4.40
C LEU A 125 13.60 -16.66 -5.40
N THR A 126 12.43 -16.32 -4.89
CA THR A 126 11.27 -15.90 -5.67
C THR A 126 11.06 -14.40 -5.45
N THR A 127 11.01 -13.58 -6.51
CA THR A 127 10.79 -12.12 -6.37
C THR A 127 10.31 -11.45 -7.67
N ASN A 128 9.58 -10.33 -7.57
CA ASN A 128 9.18 -9.50 -8.72
C ASN A 128 10.31 -8.63 -9.28
N GLY A 129 11.28 -8.24 -8.46
CA GLY A 129 12.30 -7.27 -8.84
C GLY A 129 13.72 -7.75 -8.57
N PRO A 130 14.73 -6.86 -8.71
CA PRO A 130 16.09 -7.18 -8.33
C PRO A 130 16.19 -7.50 -6.84
N ALA A 131 17.10 -8.40 -6.49
CA ALA A 131 17.37 -8.74 -5.11
C ALA A 131 18.78 -9.26 -4.93
N ASP A 132 19.34 -8.99 -3.77
CA ASP A 132 20.67 -9.41 -3.33
C ASP A 132 20.55 -10.24 -2.06
N VAL A 133 21.39 -11.27 -1.94
CA VAL A 133 21.43 -12.18 -0.79
C VAL A 133 22.82 -12.18 -0.20
N TRP A 134 22.88 -11.97 1.12
CA TRP A 134 24.11 -12.10 1.91
C TRP A 134 23.97 -13.23 2.93
N VAL A 135 25.05 -13.98 3.12
CA VAL A 135 25.20 -14.98 4.18
C VAL A 135 26.41 -14.62 5.03
N ASN A 136 26.20 -14.44 6.33
CA ASN A 136 27.24 -14.04 7.29
C ASN A 136 28.05 -12.81 6.81
N GLY A 137 27.35 -11.81 6.27
CA GLY A 137 27.93 -10.57 5.72
C GLY A 137 28.60 -10.70 4.35
N THR A 138 28.70 -11.90 3.78
CA THR A 138 29.27 -12.11 2.44
C THR A 138 28.15 -12.13 1.40
N HIS A 139 28.26 -11.33 0.33
CA HIS A 139 27.32 -11.37 -0.79
C HIS A 139 27.46 -12.70 -1.56
N VAL A 140 26.36 -13.42 -1.76
CA VAL A 140 26.37 -14.76 -2.37
C VAL A 140 25.53 -14.87 -3.63
N HIS A 141 24.55 -14.00 -3.83
CA HIS A 141 23.68 -14.05 -4.99
C HIS A 141 23.06 -12.69 -5.31
N ARG A 142 22.80 -12.46 -6.61
CA ARG A 142 22.00 -11.33 -7.11
C ARG A 142 21.12 -11.79 -8.26
N VAL A 143 19.89 -11.29 -8.28
CA VAL A 143 18.98 -11.34 -9.43
C VAL A 143 18.72 -9.92 -9.93
N GLU A 144 18.63 -9.76 -11.24
CA GLU A 144 18.40 -8.46 -11.91
C GLU A 144 17.25 -8.52 -12.90
N HIS A 145 16.12 -9.14 -12.53
CA HIS A 145 14.93 -9.16 -13.37
C HIS A 145 13.86 -8.19 -12.87
N PHE A 146 12.95 -7.82 -13.77
CA PHE A 146 11.63 -7.35 -13.41
C PHE A 146 10.59 -8.33 -13.95
N ARG A 147 9.62 -8.66 -13.11
CA ARG A 147 8.55 -9.63 -13.32
C ARG A 147 7.28 -9.03 -12.73
N HIS A 148 6.46 -8.45 -13.60
CA HIS A 148 5.35 -7.59 -13.17
C HIS A 148 4.29 -8.36 -12.37
N GLN A 149 3.68 -9.41 -12.94
CA GLN A 149 2.60 -10.15 -12.28
C GLN A 149 3.14 -11.35 -11.49
N LEU A 150 3.64 -12.37 -12.19
CA LEU A 150 4.17 -13.58 -11.57
C LEU A 150 5.65 -13.38 -11.22
N PRO A 151 6.07 -13.55 -9.95
CA PRO A 151 7.46 -13.37 -9.56
C PRO A 151 8.37 -14.39 -10.27
N GLY A 152 9.62 -13.99 -10.52
CA GLY A 152 10.63 -14.86 -11.10
C GLY A 152 11.33 -15.70 -10.03
N HIS A 153 11.89 -16.84 -10.45
CA HIS A 153 12.63 -17.75 -9.56
C HIS A 153 14.09 -17.83 -9.97
N ALA A 154 15.00 -17.79 -9.00
CA ALA A 154 16.43 -18.01 -9.21
C ALA A 154 16.95 -19.04 -8.21
N ARG A 155 17.63 -20.06 -8.73
CA ARG A 155 18.28 -21.09 -7.92
C ARG A 155 19.74 -20.73 -7.66
N PHE A 156 20.16 -20.91 -6.42
CA PHE A 156 21.53 -20.66 -5.99
C PHE A 156 21.89 -21.51 -4.77
N SER A 157 23.16 -21.48 -4.38
CA SER A 157 23.66 -22.24 -3.23
C SER A 157 23.95 -21.30 -2.05
N LEU A 158 23.37 -21.58 -0.89
CA LEU A 158 23.70 -20.93 0.38
C LEU A 158 24.88 -21.66 1.04
N PRO A 159 26.03 -20.99 1.24
CA PRO A 159 27.19 -21.60 1.90
C PRO A 159 27.03 -21.55 3.42
N LEU A 160 26.26 -22.49 3.99
CA LEU A 160 26.03 -22.53 5.43
C LEU A 160 27.22 -23.13 6.19
N GLN A 161 27.46 -22.60 7.38
CA GLN A 161 28.37 -23.16 8.39
C GLN A 161 27.56 -23.95 9.42
N ALA A 162 28.20 -24.83 10.18
CA ALA A 162 27.56 -25.45 11.33
C ALA A 162 27.26 -24.39 12.40
N GLY A 163 26.06 -24.46 13.00
CA GLY A 163 25.54 -23.44 13.90
C GLY A 163 24.71 -22.38 13.17
N ARG A 164 24.74 -21.15 13.69
CA ARG A 164 23.87 -20.06 13.22
C ARG A 164 24.48 -19.30 12.04
N ASN A 165 23.71 -19.14 10.98
CA ASN A 165 24.07 -18.39 9.78
C ASN A 165 23.10 -17.23 9.58
N GLN A 166 23.60 -16.01 9.50
CA GLN A 166 22.77 -14.83 9.21
C GLN A 166 22.47 -14.77 7.71
N VAL A 167 21.20 -14.66 7.35
CA VAL A 167 20.74 -14.48 5.97
C VAL A 167 20.05 -13.13 5.88
N LEU A 168 20.55 -12.27 4.99
CA LEU A 168 19.95 -10.99 4.66
C LEU A 168 19.57 -11.01 3.19
N VAL A 169 18.34 -10.59 2.89
CA VAL A 169 17.86 -10.33 1.53
C VAL A 169 17.49 -8.87 1.45
N ARG A 170 18.10 -8.14 0.51
CA ARG A 170 17.61 -6.82 0.08
C ARG A 170 16.93 -7.03 -1.25
N PHE A 171 15.66 -6.66 -1.36
CA PHE A 171 14.91 -6.73 -2.61
C PHE A 171 14.42 -5.34 -2.98
N GLU A 172 14.23 -5.14 -4.29
CA GLU A 172 14.03 -3.83 -4.88
C GLU A 172 12.81 -3.83 -5.81
N GLY A 173 12.18 -2.67 -5.93
CA GLY A 173 11.07 -2.43 -6.85
C GLY A 173 11.23 -1.10 -7.57
N VAL A 174 10.62 -0.97 -8.74
CA VAL A 174 10.40 0.33 -9.39
C VAL A 174 8.91 0.44 -9.64
N ALA A 175 8.27 1.22 -8.77
CA ALA A 175 6.83 1.41 -8.74
C ALA A 175 6.46 2.53 -9.72
N VAL A 176 5.65 2.18 -10.71
CA VAL A 176 4.91 3.09 -11.57
C VAL A 176 3.52 2.49 -11.66
N ARG A 177 2.56 3.07 -10.93
CA ARG A 177 1.24 2.49 -10.63
C ARG A 177 1.33 1.29 -9.71
N GLU A 178 0.59 0.23 -10.01
CA GLU A 178 0.68 -1.07 -9.36
C GLU A 178 2.12 -1.60 -9.41
N CYS A 179 2.59 -2.05 -8.27
CA CYS A 179 3.91 -2.60 -8.09
C CYS A 179 3.79 -3.86 -7.23
N PRO A 180 3.55 -5.02 -7.85
CA PRO A 180 3.74 -6.29 -7.17
C PRO A 180 5.19 -6.37 -6.68
N TYR A 181 5.35 -6.59 -5.38
CA TYR A 181 6.61 -6.38 -4.71
C TYR A 181 6.78 -7.38 -3.57
N VAL A 182 6.93 -8.64 -3.97
CA VAL A 182 7.11 -9.76 -3.06
C VAL A 182 8.52 -10.33 -3.11
N MET A 183 8.87 -11.04 -2.04
CA MET A 183 9.92 -12.06 -2.09
C MET A 183 9.58 -13.29 -1.23
N ALA A 184 10.17 -14.44 -1.58
CA ALA A 184 10.21 -15.64 -0.74
C ALA A 184 11.54 -16.40 -0.95
N LEU A 185 11.99 -17.12 0.07
CA LEU A 185 13.19 -17.97 0.01
C LEU A 185 12.85 -19.41 0.44
N GLY A 186 12.83 -20.32 -0.54
CA GLY A 186 12.67 -21.76 -0.32
C GLY A 186 14.00 -22.51 -0.28
N LEU A 187 14.10 -23.58 0.51
CA LEU A 187 15.29 -24.40 0.74
C LEU A 187 15.01 -25.86 0.33
N GLU A 188 15.65 -26.35 -0.73
CA GLU A 188 15.28 -27.62 -1.39
C GLU A 188 15.95 -28.87 -0.75
N THR A 189 17.16 -28.75 -0.17
CA THR A 189 18.03 -29.92 0.08
C THR A 189 18.31 -30.28 1.55
N ALA A 190 17.79 -29.52 2.51
CA ALA A 190 18.09 -29.73 3.94
C ALA A 190 16.97 -29.26 4.89
N ALA A 191 15.73 -29.17 4.41
CA ALA A 191 14.66 -28.48 5.14
C ALA A 191 14.38 -29.05 6.55
N ASP A 192 14.48 -30.36 6.74
CA ASP A 192 13.99 -30.99 7.97
C ASP A 192 14.86 -30.72 9.22
N ASP A 193 16.15 -30.41 9.03
CA ASP A 193 17.08 -30.15 10.14
C ASP A 193 17.42 -28.66 10.35
N LEU A 194 16.96 -27.79 9.44
CA LEU A 194 17.19 -26.35 9.53
C LEU A 194 16.11 -25.69 10.39
N ARG A 195 16.53 -24.72 11.21
CA ARG A 195 15.60 -23.86 11.96
C ARG A 195 15.84 -22.41 11.64
N VAL A 196 14.75 -21.67 11.49
CA VAL A 196 14.77 -20.22 11.39
C VAL A 196 14.88 -19.66 12.81
N ALA A 197 15.70 -18.65 13.00
CA ALA A 197 15.89 -17.99 14.28
C ALA A 197 15.82 -16.47 14.09
N LEU A 198 14.89 -15.82 14.79
CA LEU A 198 14.75 -14.37 14.78
C LEU A 198 15.32 -13.74 16.05
N ALA A 199 16.13 -12.70 15.86
CA ALA A 199 16.73 -11.97 16.95
C ALA A 199 15.71 -11.04 17.63
N THR A 200 15.59 -11.11 18.95
CA THR A 200 14.74 -10.22 19.75
C THR A 200 15.47 -9.74 20.99
N THR A 201 15.21 -8.50 21.39
CA THR A 201 15.63 -7.95 22.68
C THR A 201 14.51 -7.97 23.72
N LEU A 202 13.31 -8.43 23.35
CA LEU A 202 12.16 -8.52 24.25
C LEU A 202 12.36 -9.65 25.26
N GLN A 203 12.18 -9.33 26.55
CA GLN A 203 12.34 -10.27 27.65
C GLN A 203 11.10 -10.30 28.56
N PRO A 204 10.71 -11.48 29.08
CA PRO A 204 11.27 -12.81 28.80
C PRO A 204 10.83 -13.36 27.43
N ALA A 205 11.74 -13.97 26.67
CA ALA A 205 11.42 -14.51 25.34
C ALA A 205 10.29 -15.56 25.33
N ALA A 206 10.20 -16.41 26.36
CA ALA A 206 9.11 -17.39 26.48
C ALA A 206 7.73 -16.73 26.63
N ARG A 207 7.67 -15.59 27.33
CA ARG A 207 6.44 -14.81 27.48
C ARG A 207 6.05 -14.16 26.15
N ARG A 208 7.03 -13.62 25.43
CA ARG A 208 6.84 -13.06 24.08
C ARG A 208 6.24 -14.11 23.12
N GLN A 209 6.82 -15.31 23.09
CA GLN A 209 6.36 -16.41 22.25
C GLN A 209 4.93 -16.85 22.60
N ALA A 210 4.61 -17.00 23.89
CA ALA A 210 3.26 -17.39 24.31
C ALA A 210 2.18 -16.38 23.90
N LEU A 211 2.49 -15.08 23.94
CA LEU A 211 1.58 -14.02 23.49
C LEU A 211 1.38 -14.04 21.97
N GLU A 212 2.44 -14.24 21.20
CA GLU A 212 2.33 -14.37 19.74
C GLU A 212 1.48 -15.57 19.34
N GLU A 213 1.77 -16.76 19.88
CA GLU A 213 1.00 -17.99 19.61
C GLU A 213 -0.50 -17.84 19.96
N LEU A 214 -0.82 -17.05 20.98
CA LEU A 214 -2.19 -16.72 21.36
C LEU A 214 -2.86 -15.75 20.38
N PHE A 215 -2.15 -14.70 19.97
CA PHE A 215 -2.69 -13.66 19.11
C PHE A 215 -2.83 -14.12 17.66
N ASP A 216 -1.95 -15.00 17.18
CA ASP A 216 -1.99 -15.58 15.83
C ASP A 216 -3.25 -16.41 15.56
N GLN A 217 -3.92 -16.89 16.62
CA GLN A 217 -5.18 -17.61 16.50
C GLN A 217 -6.40 -16.69 16.37
N ALA A 218 -6.24 -15.39 16.59
CA ALA A 218 -7.35 -14.45 16.58
C ALA A 218 -7.75 -14.06 15.14
N TYR A 219 -9.05 -13.96 14.88
CA TYR A 219 -9.57 -13.57 13.57
C TYR A 219 -10.83 -12.70 13.68
N LEU A 220 -11.09 -11.96 12.60
CA LEU A 220 -12.38 -11.33 12.33
C LEU A 220 -13.15 -12.25 11.36
N ASP A 221 -14.47 -12.30 11.48
CA ASP A 221 -15.29 -13.14 10.60
C ASP A 221 -15.70 -12.43 9.29
N ARG A 222 -15.26 -11.18 9.11
CA ARG A 222 -15.48 -10.32 7.94
C ARG A 222 -14.54 -9.12 7.98
N ASP A 223 -14.37 -8.47 6.83
CA ASP A 223 -13.53 -7.28 6.69
C ASP A 223 -14.32 -5.96 6.77
N VAL A 224 -15.63 -5.98 6.49
CA VAL A 224 -16.49 -4.79 6.47
C VAL A 224 -17.64 -4.95 7.44
N PHE A 225 -17.80 -3.97 8.34
CA PHE A 225 -18.85 -3.92 9.34
C PHE A 225 -19.83 -2.78 9.01
N THR A 226 -21.09 -3.13 8.84
CA THR A 226 -22.20 -2.22 8.54
C THR A 226 -22.92 -1.76 9.81
N HIS A 227 -23.70 -0.67 9.70
CA HIS A 227 -24.35 0.07 10.80
C HIS A 227 -24.70 -0.72 12.09
N ASN A 228 -25.35 -1.89 12.00
CA ASN A 228 -25.86 -2.64 13.16
C ASN A 228 -24.97 -3.81 13.60
N GLU A 229 -23.80 -4.01 12.99
CA GLU A 229 -22.97 -5.17 13.22
C GLU A 229 -21.99 -4.98 14.39
N ASN A 230 -21.76 -6.06 15.14
CA ASN A 230 -20.80 -6.07 16.25
C ASN A 230 -19.39 -6.32 15.71
N ILE A 231 -18.46 -5.43 16.03
CA ILE A 231 -17.04 -5.65 15.79
C ILE A 231 -16.53 -6.62 16.84
N THR A 232 -16.29 -7.86 16.42
CA THR A 232 -16.00 -8.98 17.31
C THR A 232 -14.72 -9.69 16.88
N VAL A 233 -13.81 -9.85 17.83
CA VAL A 233 -12.61 -10.69 17.66
C VAL A 233 -12.94 -12.09 18.14
N HIS A 234 -12.57 -13.09 17.37
CA HIS A 234 -12.86 -14.49 17.64
C HIS A 234 -11.58 -15.31 17.83
N TRP A 235 -11.69 -16.39 18.61
CA TRP A 235 -10.72 -17.48 18.65
C TRP A 235 -11.37 -18.80 18.19
N PRO A 236 -10.59 -19.80 17.76
CA PRO A 236 -11.13 -21.07 17.27
C PRO A 236 -11.97 -21.78 18.34
N ALA A 237 -13.04 -22.44 17.91
CA ALA A 237 -13.93 -23.17 18.81
C ALA A 237 -13.16 -24.22 19.63
N GLY A 238 -13.40 -24.26 20.95
CA GLY A 238 -12.69 -25.15 21.87
C GLY A 238 -11.26 -24.71 22.23
N ARG A 239 -10.79 -23.57 21.71
CA ARG A 239 -9.49 -22.96 22.02
C ARG A 239 -9.66 -21.49 22.45
N PRO A 240 -10.37 -21.22 23.56
CA PRO A 240 -10.56 -19.85 24.01
C PRO A 240 -9.21 -19.21 24.38
N ALA A 241 -9.09 -17.91 24.13
CA ALA A 241 -7.97 -17.13 24.60
C ALA A 241 -7.95 -17.10 26.12
N HIS A 242 -6.83 -17.44 26.75
CA HIS A 242 -6.67 -17.39 28.20
C HIS A 242 -5.32 -16.78 28.56
N ASP A 243 -5.34 -15.46 28.76
CA ASP A 243 -4.20 -14.67 29.23
C ASP A 243 -4.69 -13.29 29.69
N ASN A 244 -3.82 -12.48 30.27
CA ASN A 244 -4.07 -11.07 30.56
C ASN A 244 -3.50 -10.17 29.45
N PHE A 245 -4.35 -9.82 28.50
CA PHE A 245 -4.05 -8.96 27.36
C PHE A 245 -5.17 -7.98 27.06
N ALA A 246 -4.92 -7.04 26.15
CA ALA A 246 -5.88 -6.06 25.68
C ALA A 246 -6.17 -6.21 24.19
N ALA A 247 -7.42 -5.93 23.81
CA ALA A 247 -7.85 -5.77 22.43
C ALA A 247 -8.36 -4.33 22.25
N ARG A 248 -7.90 -3.64 21.21
CA ARG A 248 -8.16 -2.22 20.98
C ARG A 248 -8.63 -1.99 19.55
N LEU A 249 -9.74 -1.28 19.38
CA LEU A 249 -10.18 -0.76 18.10
C LEU A 249 -9.57 0.63 17.88
N GLN A 250 -8.81 0.79 16.80
CA GLN A 250 -8.05 2.00 16.50
C GLN A 250 -8.16 2.37 15.01
N ARG A 251 -8.28 3.67 14.69
CA ARG A 251 -8.10 4.15 13.32
C ARG A 251 -6.62 4.14 12.94
N HIS A 252 -6.33 4.11 11.64
CA HIS A 252 -4.94 4.11 11.15
C HIS A 252 -4.17 5.41 11.50
N ASP A 253 -4.88 6.50 11.81
CA ASP A 253 -4.29 7.74 12.35
C ASP A 253 -3.87 7.64 13.83
N GLY A 254 -4.10 6.48 14.46
CA GLY A 254 -3.73 6.21 15.85
C GLY A 254 -4.83 6.51 16.87
N ARG A 255 -5.98 7.07 16.46
CA ARG A 255 -7.08 7.37 17.39
C ARG A 255 -7.77 6.10 17.89
N ILE A 256 -7.91 5.99 19.22
CA ILE A 256 -8.50 4.84 19.90
C ILE A 256 -9.99 5.08 20.16
N TYR A 257 -10.83 4.10 19.85
CA TYR A 257 -12.29 4.18 20.01
C TYR A 257 -12.87 3.18 21.01
N SER A 258 -12.22 2.03 21.18
CA SER A 258 -12.62 1.02 22.14
C SER A 258 -11.42 0.22 22.59
N GLU A 259 -11.41 -0.19 23.85
CA GLU A 259 -10.39 -1.04 24.44
C GLU A 259 -11.03 -1.98 25.45
N HIS A 260 -10.67 -3.26 25.36
CA HIS A 260 -11.14 -4.31 26.24
C HIS A 260 -9.95 -5.01 26.88
N HIS A 261 -9.94 -5.15 28.20
CA HIS A 261 -8.94 -5.91 28.94
C HIS A 261 -9.55 -7.24 29.37
N THR A 262 -8.81 -8.32 29.15
CA THR A 262 -9.29 -9.67 29.47
C THR A 262 -9.22 -10.00 30.96
N GLU A 263 -8.38 -9.30 31.73
CA GLU A 263 -8.16 -9.52 33.17
C GLU A 263 -7.83 -10.99 33.50
N GLY A 264 -7.12 -11.68 32.58
CA GLY A 264 -6.77 -13.10 32.73
C GLY A 264 -7.94 -14.08 32.53
N LYS A 265 -9.13 -13.61 32.16
CA LYS A 265 -10.32 -14.48 31.96
C LYS A 265 -10.25 -15.15 30.60
N SER A 266 -10.73 -16.41 30.54
CA SER A 266 -10.93 -17.11 29.26
C SER A 266 -12.00 -16.41 28.41
N ARG A 267 -11.70 -16.17 27.13
CA ARG A 267 -12.60 -15.54 26.16
C ARG A 267 -12.63 -16.35 24.86
N GLU A 268 -13.82 -16.75 24.43
CA GLU A 268 -14.02 -17.27 23.06
C GLU A 268 -14.10 -16.13 22.03
N LYS A 269 -14.57 -14.96 22.49
CA LYS A 269 -14.69 -13.76 21.67
C LYS A 269 -14.61 -12.49 22.51
N ILE A 270 -14.24 -11.39 21.88
CA ILE A 270 -14.23 -10.04 22.47
C ILE A 270 -15.05 -9.12 21.56
N VAL A 271 -16.10 -8.50 22.10
CA VAL A 271 -16.90 -7.50 21.39
C VAL A 271 -16.35 -6.12 21.71
N LEU A 272 -15.90 -5.39 20.68
CA LEU A 272 -15.33 -4.05 20.82
C LEU A 272 -16.37 -2.93 20.68
N GLY A 273 -17.54 -3.24 20.11
CA GLY A 273 -18.68 -2.33 20.00
C GLY A 273 -19.53 -2.62 18.78
N VAL A 274 -20.53 -1.78 18.55
CA VAL A 274 -21.39 -1.83 17.36
C VAL A 274 -20.95 -0.75 16.38
N ALA A 275 -20.92 -1.06 15.08
CA ALA A 275 -20.40 -0.18 14.03
C ALA A 275 -20.92 1.28 14.10
N TYR A 276 -22.22 1.50 14.31
CA TYR A 276 -22.81 2.84 14.40
C TYR A 276 -22.22 3.75 15.49
N GLN A 277 -21.50 3.18 16.47
CA GLN A 277 -20.84 3.92 17.54
C GLN A 277 -19.56 4.61 17.08
N PHE A 278 -19.03 4.23 15.91
CA PHE A 278 -17.73 4.65 15.42
C PHE A 278 -17.87 5.38 14.07
N PRO A 279 -17.07 6.42 13.79
CA PRO A 279 -17.02 7.06 12.49
C PRO A 279 -16.67 6.07 11.37
N GLU A 280 -17.14 6.32 10.16
CA GLU A 280 -16.75 5.51 9.01
C GLU A 280 -15.28 5.71 8.67
N ASP A 281 -14.52 4.62 8.57
CA ASP A 281 -13.13 4.63 8.13
C ASP A 281 -12.57 3.20 7.99
N ALA A 282 -11.29 3.11 7.61
CA ALA A 282 -10.43 1.97 7.89
C ALA A 282 -9.94 1.98 9.35
N TYR A 283 -10.06 0.82 9.99
CA TYR A 283 -9.66 0.55 11.37
C TYR A 283 -8.78 -0.68 11.41
N GLN A 284 -8.10 -0.83 12.54
CA GLN A 284 -7.41 -2.04 12.93
C GLN A 284 -7.86 -2.43 14.33
N VAL A 285 -8.03 -3.73 14.57
CA VAL A 285 -8.00 -4.28 15.92
C VAL A 285 -6.55 -4.62 16.26
N GLN A 286 -6.03 -3.98 17.31
CA GLN A 286 -4.73 -4.29 17.87
C GLN A 286 -4.90 -5.19 19.08
N LEU A 287 -4.33 -6.39 19.03
CA LEU A 287 -4.10 -7.26 20.18
C LEU A 287 -2.70 -7.01 20.71
N PHE A 288 -2.57 -6.75 22.01
CA PHE A 288 -1.30 -6.48 22.66
C PHE A 288 -1.37 -6.90 24.13
N PRO A 289 -0.24 -7.21 24.79
CA PRO A 289 -0.27 -7.56 26.21
C PRO A 289 -0.88 -6.45 27.07
N HIS A 290 -1.28 -6.79 28.29
CA HIS A 290 -1.88 -5.84 29.23
C HIS A 290 -1.04 -4.54 29.31
N PRO A 291 -1.65 -3.33 29.40
CA PRO A 291 -0.91 -2.07 29.26
C PRO A 291 0.33 -1.93 30.15
N GLU A 292 0.31 -2.45 31.38
CA GLU A 292 1.50 -2.48 32.24
C GLU A 292 2.64 -3.30 31.62
N GLU A 293 2.34 -4.52 31.16
CA GLU A 293 3.32 -5.39 30.51
C GLU A 293 3.82 -4.79 29.19
N TYR A 294 2.91 -4.19 28.41
CA TYR A 294 3.25 -3.57 27.14
C TYR A 294 4.09 -2.29 27.32
N TYR A 295 3.63 -1.33 28.13
CA TYR A 295 4.25 0.00 28.25
C TYR A 295 5.40 0.07 29.27
N VAL A 296 5.29 -0.61 30.41
CA VAL A 296 6.29 -0.53 31.49
C VAL A 296 7.36 -1.61 31.31
N ASN A 297 6.94 -2.86 31.08
CA ASN A 297 7.87 -3.97 30.90
C ASN A 297 8.37 -4.13 29.45
N ASN A 298 7.90 -3.24 28.55
CA ASN A 298 8.30 -3.17 27.16
C ASN A 298 8.07 -4.47 26.37
N MET A 299 7.08 -5.29 26.74
CA MET A 299 6.68 -6.48 25.96
C MET A 299 5.85 -6.02 24.74
N ARG A 300 6.51 -5.68 23.63
CA ARG A 300 5.89 -5.04 22.47
C ARG A 300 5.35 -6.02 21.42
N VAL A 301 4.68 -7.08 21.86
CA VAL A 301 4.06 -8.07 20.97
C VAL A 301 2.71 -7.54 20.51
N GLU A 302 2.46 -7.55 19.19
CA GLU A 302 1.23 -7.03 18.61
C GLU A 302 0.74 -7.93 17.48
N ARG A 303 -0.58 -8.14 17.40
CA ARG A 303 -1.27 -8.61 16.19
C ARG A 303 -2.28 -7.56 15.75
N ARG A 304 -2.36 -7.32 14.45
CA ARG A 304 -3.29 -6.36 13.85
C ARG A 304 -4.23 -7.08 12.91
N LEU A 305 -5.51 -6.80 13.02
CA LEU A 305 -6.56 -7.32 12.15
C LEU A 305 -7.27 -6.11 11.54
N ASP A 306 -7.10 -5.89 10.25
CA ASP A 306 -7.68 -4.74 9.55
C ASP A 306 -9.18 -4.95 9.30
N LEU A 307 -9.94 -3.86 9.35
CA LEU A 307 -11.35 -3.83 9.00
C LEU A 307 -11.77 -2.46 8.48
N ARG A 308 -12.94 -2.39 7.86
CA ARG A 308 -13.62 -1.12 7.53
C ARG A 308 -14.98 -1.03 8.22
N ILE A 309 -15.30 0.17 8.67
CA ILE A 309 -16.63 0.51 9.20
C ILE A 309 -17.34 1.39 8.18
N VAL A 310 -18.54 0.98 7.78
CA VAL A 310 -19.44 1.74 6.91
C VAL A 310 -20.80 1.84 7.58
N ASN A 311 -21.24 3.05 7.92
CA ASN A 311 -22.47 3.29 8.68
C ASN A 311 -23.71 3.40 7.79
N ASN A 312 -23.56 3.31 6.48
CA ASN A 312 -24.68 3.17 5.56
C ASN A 312 -25.40 1.83 5.78
N ARG A 313 -26.73 1.85 5.65
CA ARG A 313 -27.53 0.63 5.63
C ARG A 313 -27.35 -0.04 4.28
N PHE A 314 -26.92 -1.29 4.28
CA PHE A 314 -26.76 -2.07 3.07
C PHE A 314 -28.12 -2.52 2.52
N SER A 315 -28.30 -2.42 1.20
CA SER A 315 -29.45 -2.97 0.47
C SER A 315 -28.97 -3.67 -0.79
N GLN A 316 -29.49 -4.87 -1.07
CA GLN A 316 -29.23 -5.59 -2.32
C GLN A 316 -30.19 -5.18 -3.44
N GLU A 317 -31.30 -4.51 -3.11
CA GLU A 317 -32.31 -4.07 -4.07
C GLU A 317 -32.47 -2.54 -4.05
N PRO A 318 -32.77 -1.89 -5.18
CA PRO A 318 -33.08 -0.47 -5.19
C PRO A 318 -34.33 -0.16 -4.35
N TYR A 319 -34.25 0.85 -3.48
CA TYR A 319 -35.39 1.38 -2.73
C TYR A 319 -35.65 2.84 -3.07
N GLY A 320 -36.86 3.31 -2.76
CA GLY A 320 -37.29 4.67 -3.07
C GLY A 320 -37.26 4.98 -4.57
N THR A 321 -37.24 6.27 -4.88
CA THR A 321 -37.18 6.82 -6.24
C THR A 321 -35.73 7.08 -6.67
N TYR A 322 -35.50 7.25 -7.97
CA TYR A 322 -34.20 7.68 -8.48
C TYR A 322 -33.74 9.02 -7.87
N ALA A 323 -34.66 9.98 -7.70
CA ALA A 323 -34.34 11.27 -7.12
C ALA A 323 -33.92 11.16 -5.65
N GLU A 324 -34.58 10.30 -4.86
CA GLU A 324 -34.21 10.03 -3.48
C GLU A 324 -32.82 9.38 -3.39
N ARG A 325 -32.55 8.34 -4.20
CA ARG A 325 -31.24 7.68 -4.23
C ARG A 325 -30.13 8.62 -4.72
N ARG A 326 -30.39 9.46 -5.73
CA ARG A 326 -29.44 10.49 -6.20
C ARG A 326 -29.10 11.46 -5.07
N ARG A 327 -30.12 11.97 -4.38
CA ARG A 327 -29.92 12.90 -3.26
C ARG A 327 -29.16 12.24 -2.12
N GLU A 328 -29.47 10.99 -1.81
CA GLU A 328 -28.75 10.20 -0.81
C GLU A 328 -27.27 10.04 -1.16
N ALA A 329 -26.95 9.65 -2.40
CA ALA A 329 -25.58 9.52 -2.88
C ALA A 329 -24.80 10.85 -2.82
N LEU A 330 -25.44 11.96 -3.21
CA LEU A 330 -24.83 13.30 -3.09
C LEU A 330 -24.58 13.69 -1.64
N LEU A 331 -25.53 13.44 -0.73
CA LEU A 331 -25.37 13.73 0.69
C LEU A 331 -24.27 12.89 1.32
N ASP A 332 -24.14 11.63 0.93
CA ASP A 332 -23.04 10.76 1.35
C ASP A 332 -21.69 11.28 0.85
N ALA A 333 -21.57 11.56 -0.46
CA ALA A 333 -20.34 12.10 -1.05
C ALA A 333 -19.91 13.44 -0.43
N ALA A 334 -20.86 14.38 -0.24
CA ALA A 334 -20.58 15.69 0.33
C ALA A 334 -20.09 15.65 1.79
N ARG A 335 -20.41 14.60 2.55
CA ARG A 335 -19.96 14.40 3.94
C ARG A 335 -18.56 13.82 4.03
N ARG A 336 -18.08 13.15 2.97
CA ARG A 336 -16.77 12.51 2.95
C ARG A 336 -15.73 13.52 2.44
N PRO A 337 -14.61 13.77 3.13
CA PRO A 337 -13.54 14.62 2.61
C PRO A 337 -12.57 13.78 1.75
N VAL A 338 -13.01 13.33 0.57
CA VAL A 338 -12.21 12.40 -0.26
C VAL A 338 -11.33 13.14 -1.25
N ASN A 339 -11.94 13.93 -2.14
CA ASN A 339 -11.30 14.63 -3.26
C ASN A 339 -12.31 15.59 -3.92
N VAL A 340 -12.00 16.09 -5.12
CA VAL A 340 -12.89 16.95 -5.93
C VAL A 340 -14.34 16.46 -6.03
N PHE A 341 -14.61 15.15 -6.06
CA PHE A 341 -15.99 14.64 -6.20
C PHE A 341 -16.86 14.94 -4.99
N SER A 342 -16.27 15.01 -3.79
CA SER A 342 -16.94 15.46 -2.58
C SER A 342 -17.35 16.94 -2.69
N GLU A 343 -16.47 17.76 -3.27
CA GLU A 343 -16.72 19.19 -3.46
C GLU A 343 -17.77 19.44 -4.54
N ILE A 344 -17.74 18.68 -5.64
CA ILE A 344 -18.78 18.69 -6.67
C ILE A 344 -20.15 18.34 -6.07
N ALA A 345 -20.20 17.35 -5.17
CA ALA A 345 -21.45 17.00 -4.49
C ALA A 345 -21.97 18.14 -3.60
N LYS A 346 -21.08 18.88 -2.92
CA LYS A 346 -21.46 20.08 -2.15
C LYS A 346 -21.99 21.18 -3.06
N MET A 347 -21.33 21.46 -4.19
CA MET A 347 -21.80 22.44 -5.18
C MET A 347 -23.20 22.09 -5.70
N GLU A 348 -23.40 20.83 -6.11
CA GLU A 348 -24.70 20.33 -6.58
C GLU A 348 -25.81 20.42 -5.52
N LEU A 349 -25.47 20.29 -4.24
CA LEU A 349 -26.41 20.45 -3.12
C LEU A 349 -26.63 21.90 -2.69
N GLY A 350 -25.88 22.85 -3.28
CA GLY A 350 -25.89 24.27 -2.91
C GLY A 350 -25.14 24.58 -1.60
N TYR A 351 -24.28 23.67 -1.13
CA TYR A 351 -23.48 23.81 0.09
C TYR A 351 -22.17 24.58 -0.19
N TRP A 352 -22.26 25.72 -0.87
CA TRP A 352 -21.12 26.52 -1.30
C TRP A 352 -20.17 26.92 -0.17
N LYS A 353 -20.72 27.19 1.02
CA LYS A 353 -19.93 27.56 2.21
C LYS A 353 -19.05 26.42 2.76
N ASP A 354 -19.40 25.19 2.43
CA ASP A 354 -18.69 23.98 2.89
C ASP A 354 -17.70 23.47 1.84
N VAL A 355 -17.62 24.10 0.67
CA VAL A 355 -16.66 23.76 -0.39
C VAL A 355 -15.24 24.06 0.08
N ASP A 356 -14.39 23.04 0.08
CA ASP A 356 -12.99 23.13 0.43
C ASP A 356 -12.13 23.35 -0.82
N ALA A 357 -11.73 24.60 -1.04
CA ALA A 357 -10.86 24.96 -2.17
C ALA A 357 -9.49 24.28 -2.10
N ALA A 358 -8.99 23.91 -0.91
CA ALA A 358 -7.70 23.24 -0.77
C ALA A 358 -7.75 21.80 -1.32
N ALA A 359 -8.88 21.09 -1.16
CA ALA A 359 -9.07 19.76 -1.74
C ALA A 359 -9.05 19.80 -3.28
N ILE A 360 -9.63 20.84 -3.87
CA ILE A 360 -9.60 21.05 -5.33
C ILE A 360 -8.16 21.40 -5.78
N GLN A 361 -7.47 22.27 -5.04
CA GLN A 361 -6.07 22.62 -5.34
C GLN A 361 -5.14 21.39 -5.28
N GLN A 362 -5.29 20.53 -4.27
CA GLN A 362 -4.51 19.27 -4.19
C GLN A 362 -4.77 18.35 -5.40
N THR A 363 -6.00 18.34 -5.91
CA THR A 363 -6.37 17.60 -7.11
C THR A 363 -5.64 18.18 -8.34
N ILE A 364 -5.63 19.51 -8.50
CA ILE A 364 -4.88 20.22 -9.54
C ILE A 364 -3.38 19.89 -9.46
N ASP A 365 -2.79 19.96 -8.26
CA ASP A 365 -1.37 19.71 -8.05
C ASP A 365 -0.96 18.27 -8.43
N SER A 366 -1.83 17.28 -8.18
CA SER A 366 -1.62 15.89 -8.61
C SER A 366 -1.69 15.73 -10.13
N ILE A 367 -2.65 16.41 -10.79
CA ILE A 367 -2.78 16.37 -12.25
C ILE A 367 -1.59 17.02 -12.93
N ASN A 368 -1.10 18.14 -12.38
CA ASN A 368 0.08 18.85 -12.89
C ASN A 368 1.37 18.01 -12.76
N GLN A 369 1.42 17.10 -11.78
CA GLN A 369 2.50 16.11 -11.66
C GLN A 369 2.37 14.93 -12.64
N ARG A 370 1.30 14.90 -13.46
CA ARG A 370 0.97 13.79 -14.38
C ARG A 370 0.96 12.46 -13.64
N ALA A 371 0.40 12.49 -12.43
CA ALA A 371 0.26 11.34 -11.57
C ALA A 371 -0.72 10.36 -12.23
N ASP A 372 -0.53 9.05 -12.09
CA ASP A 372 -1.49 8.10 -12.63
C ASP A 372 -2.88 8.30 -12.04
N CYS A 373 -3.91 8.02 -12.85
CA CYS A 373 -5.32 8.32 -12.60
C CYS A 373 -5.70 9.81 -12.69
N SER A 374 -4.82 10.68 -13.22
CA SER A 374 -5.15 12.10 -13.45
C SER A 374 -6.38 12.30 -14.33
N ASP A 375 -6.65 11.42 -15.28
CA ASP A 375 -7.82 11.46 -16.16
C ASP A 375 -9.15 11.31 -15.40
N PHE A 376 -9.21 10.45 -14.38
CA PHE A 376 -10.39 10.34 -13.50
C PHE A 376 -10.67 11.65 -12.77
N TYR A 377 -9.64 12.34 -12.30
CA TYR A 377 -9.81 13.61 -11.59
C TYR A 377 -10.06 14.77 -12.55
N LEU A 378 -9.40 14.78 -13.70
CA LEU A 378 -9.55 15.81 -14.72
C LEU A 378 -10.97 15.83 -15.29
N VAL A 379 -11.59 14.68 -15.55
CA VAL A 379 -13.01 14.65 -15.99
C VAL A 379 -13.92 15.26 -14.92
N GLY A 380 -13.60 15.05 -13.64
CA GLY A 380 -14.28 15.68 -12.51
C GLY A 380 -14.11 17.21 -12.53
N LEU A 381 -12.88 17.70 -12.69
CA LEU A 381 -12.60 19.14 -12.78
C LEU A 381 -13.29 19.78 -13.99
N LEU A 382 -13.19 19.18 -15.18
CA LEU A 382 -13.84 19.70 -16.39
C LEU A 382 -15.37 19.74 -16.24
N GLY A 383 -15.96 18.69 -15.67
CA GLY A 383 -17.40 18.66 -15.39
C GLY A 383 -17.83 19.63 -14.28
N MET A 384 -16.95 19.95 -13.33
CA MET A 384 -17.17 20.98 -12.32
C MET A 384 -17.12 22.37 -12.97
N MET A 385 -16.12 22.61 -13.82
CA MET A 385 -15.91 23.85 -14.54
C MET A 385 -17.12 24.19 -15.42
N ASP A 386 -17.56 23.23 -16.24
CA ASP A 386 -18.72 23.38 -17.14
C ASP A 386 -20.03 23.74 -16.40
N ARG A 387 -20.25 23.17 -15.22
CA ARG A 387 -21.53 23.33 -14.49
C ARG A 387 -21.55 24.49 -13.52
N TYR A 388 -20.41 24.78 -12.88
CA TYR A 388 -20.39 25.57 -11.64
C TYR A 388 -19.43 26.75 -11.70
N MET A 389 -18.54 26.84 -12.70
CA MET A 389 -17.55 27.92 -12.70
C MET A 389 -18.20 29.30 -12.84
N ASP A 390 -19.34 29.43 -13.51
CA ASP A 390 -20.04 30.72 -13.66
C ASP A 390 -20.91 31.09 -12.44
N GLU A 391 -21.03 30.21 -11.45
CA GLU A 391 -21.77 30.51 -10.23
C GLU A 391 -21.06 31.60 -9.40
N PRO A 392 -21.79 32.59 -8.85
CA PRO A 392 -21.20 33.69 -8.09
C PRO A 392 -20.40 33.25 -6.87
N ASP A 393 -20.80 32.14 -6.25
CA ASP A 393 -20.19 31.58 -5.04
C ASP A 393 -19.02 30.60 -5.35
N PHE A 394 -18.70 30.37 -6.63
CA PHE A 394 -17.56 29.53 -7.00
C PHE A 394 -16.24 30.16 -6.52
N PRO A 395 -15.30 29.38 -5.94
CA PRO A 395 -14.04 29.92 -5.42
C PRO A 395 -13.19 30.58 -6.52
N GLY A 396 -13.25 31.91 -6.63
CA GLY A 396 -12.62 32.65 -7.74
C GLY A 396 -11.11 32.44 -7.87
N ALA A 397 -10.42 32.16 -6.76
CA ALA A 397 -8.98 31.87 -6.74
C ALA A 397 -8.60 30.58 -7.48
N LEU A 398 -9.54 29.67 -7.73
CA LEU A 398 -9.27 28.41 -8.44
C LEU A 398 -9.36 28.54 -9.97
N ARG A 399 -9.90 29.65 -10.51
CA ARG A 399 -10.16 29.78 -11.95
C ARG A 399 -8.89 29.67 -12.79
N GLU A 400 -7.88 30.49 -12.47
CA GLU A 400 -6.59 30.49 -13.17
C GLU A 400 -5.84 29.15 -12.99
N PRO A 401 -5.67 28.59 -11.78
CA PRO A 401 -5.08 27.25 -11.61
C PRO A 401 -5.79 26.13 -12.38
N LEU A 402 -7.13 26.16 -12.48
CA LEU A 402 -7.90 25.18 -13.25
C LEU A 402 -7.63 25.30 -14.74
N GLU A 403 -7.65 26.51 -15.27
CA GLU A 403 -7.35 26.78 -16.68
C GLU A 403 -5.93 26.35 -17.04
N GLU A 404 -4.93 26.76 -16.25
CA GLU A 404 -3.53 26.34 -16.45
C GLU A 404 -3.37 24.82 -16.41
N CYS A 405 -4.04 24.15 -15.47
CA CYS A 405 -4.03 22.70 -15.35
C CYS A 405 -4.55 22.03 -16.63
N VAL A 406 -5.69 22.50 -17.14
CA VAL A 406 -6.33 21.98 -18.35
C VAL A 406 -5.48 22.22 -19.60
N LEU A 407 -4.90 23.42 -19.76
CA LEU A 407 -4.12 23.79 -20.95
C LEU A 407 -2.73 23.15 -21.01
N ASN A 408 -2.14 22.81 -19.85
CA ASN A 408 -0.81 22.20 -19.76
C ASN A 408 -0.85 20.66 -19.67
N PHE A 409 -2.03 20.06 -19.51
CA PHE A 409 -2.19 18.62 -19.36
C PHE A 409 -1.77 17.85 -20.63
N ARG A 410 -1.35 16.59 -20.43
CA ARG A 410 -1.01 15.66 -21.51
C ARG A 410 -2.20 14.76 -21.80
N TYR A 411 -2.94 15.05 -22.87
CA TYR A 411 -4.21 14.35 -23.16
C TYR A 411 -4.00 12.98 -23.79
N TRP A 412 -2.88 12.75 -24.47
CA TRP A 412 -2.63 11.46 -25.08
C TRP A 412 -1.14 11.11 -25.25
N MET A 413 -0.86 9.84 -25.54
CA MET A 413 0.49 9.29 -25.62
C MET A 413 1.35 9.84 -26.78
N ASP A 414 0.72 10.48 -27.78
CA ASP A 414 1.40 11.15 -28.90
C ASP A 414 1.97 12.52 -28.52
N GLU A 415 1.60 13.05 -27.35
CA GLU A 415 2.11 14.31 -26.82
C GLU A 415 3.40 14.12 -26.00
N PRO A 416 4.25 15.17 -25.91
CA PRO A 416 5.56 15.09 -25.27
C PRO A 416 5.52 14.88 -23.75
N GLY A 417 6.61 14.28 -23.25
CA GLY A 417 6.91 14.01 -21.85
C GLY A 417 6.69 12.54 -21.46
N ASN A 418 7.52 12.02 -20.54
CA ASN A 418 7.27 10.74 -19.87
C ASN A 418 6.60 10.96 -18.51
N ASP A 419 5.67 10.10 -18.16
CA ASP A 419 4.92 10.15 -16.91
C ASP A 419 4.48 8.75 -16.47
N ALA A 420 3.75 8.69 -15.35
CA ALA A 420 3.24 7.46 -14.79
C ALA A 420 1.84 7.08 -15.32
N MET A 421 1.21 7.91 -16.16
CA MET A 421 -0.19 7.76 -16.54
C MET A 421 -0.42 6.53 -17.44
N CYS A 422 -1.57 5.86 -17.24
CA CYS A 422 -2.00 4.72 -18.03
C CYS A 422 -2.86 5.14 -19.22
N PHE A 423 -2.31 5.11 -20.44
CA PHE A 423 -3.07 5.42 -21.67
C PHE A 423 -3.71 4.21 -22.36
N TRP A 424 -3.49 2.99 -21.88
CA TRP A 424 -3.81 1.77 -22.64
C TRP A 424 -5.02 1.00 -22.14
N SER A 425 -5.38 1.07 -20.86
CA SER A 425 -6.55 0.36 -20.35
C SER A 425 -7.83 1.01 -20.85
N GLU A 426 -8.86 0.20 -21.09
CA GLU A 426 -10.05 0.58 -21.85
C GLU A 426 -10.79 1.75 -21.22
N ASN A 427 -10.92 1.76 -19.89
CA ASN A 427 -11.52 2.84 -19.11
C ASN A 427 -10.77 4.18 -19.25
N HIS A 428 -9.44 4.14 -19.16
CA HIS A 428 -8.60 5.33 -19.28
C HIS A 428 -8.67 5.91 -20.70
N GLN A 429 -8.66 5.08 -21.75
CA GLN A 429 -8.73 5.59 -23.14
C GLN A 429 -9.94 6.51 -23.34
N ILE A 430 -11.14 6.06 -22.95
CA ILE A 430 -12.34 6.86 -23.13
C ILE A 430 -12.37 8.08 -22.21
N LEU A 431 -11.80 7.99 -21.00
CA LEU A 431 -11.68 9.14 -20.10
C LEU A 431 -10.75 10.21 -20.66
N PHE A 432 -9.57 9.85 -21.16
CA PHE A 432 -8.67 10.81 -21.82
C PHE A 432 -9.34 11.49 -23.01
N HIS A 433 -10.04 10.74 -23.87
CA HIS A 433 -10.74 11.32 -25.01
C HIS A 433 -11.90 12.22 -24.57
N ALA A 434 -12.66 11.83 -23.54
CA ALA A 434 -13.72 12.67 -23.00
C ALA A 434 -13.17 13.96 -22.39
N CYS A 435 -12.07 13.89 -21.64
CA CYS A 435 -11.34 15.05 -21.12
C CYS A 435 -10.91 15.97 -22.26
N GLU A 436 -10.33 15.43 -23.33
CA GLU A 436 -9.87 16.23 -24.48
C GLU A 436 -11.02 16.96 -25.19
N VAL A 437 -12.17 16.30 -25.33
CA VAL A 437 -13.39 16.93 -25.88
C VAL A 437 -13.89 18.05 -24.98
N LEU A 438 -14.05 17.78 -23.68
CA LEU A 438 -14.59 18.77 -22.72
C LEU A 438 -13.64 19.97 -22.58
N ALA A 439 -12.33 19.72 -22.51
CA ALA A 439 -11.33 20.78 -22.44
C ALA A 439 -11.37 21.68 -23.69
N GLY A 440 -11.42 21.08 -24.88
CA GLY A 440 -11.52 21.83 -26.13
C GLY A 440 -12.86 22.55 -26.33
N GLN A 441 -13.93 22.11 -25.66
CA GLN A 441 -15.22 22.82 -25.62
C GLN A 441 -15.18 24.05 -24.69
N LEU A 442 -14.52 23.92 -23.54
CA LEU A 442 -14.38 25.02 -22.56
C LEU A 442 -13.44 26.12 -23.07
N PHE A 443 -12.35 25.75 -23.75
CA PHE A 443 -11.30 26.67 -24.17
C PHE A 443 -10.99 26.60 -25.68
N PRO A 444 -11.97 26.84 -26.58
CA PRO A 444 -11.83 26.54 -28.01
C PRO A 444 -10.73 27.35 -28.72
N GLU A 445 -10.50 28.59 -28.29
CA GLU A 445 -9.52 29.50 -28.91
C GLU A 445 -8.15 29.49 -28.20
N GLU A 446 -8.06 28.88 -27.02
CA GLU A 446 -6.82 28.85 -26.24
C GLU A 446 -5.82 27.85 -26.81
N ARG A 447 -4.55 28.09 -26.49
CA ARG A 447 -3.44 27.21 -26.89
C ARG A 447 -3.13 26.23 -25.77
N PHE A 448 -3.29 24.94 -26.06
CA PHE A 448 -2.86 23.84 -25.22
C PHE A 448 -1.35 23.67 -25.38
N THR A 449 -0.61 24.03 -24.34
CA THR A 449 0.84 24.26 -24.43
C THR A 449 1.63 22.97 -24.62
N ASN A 450 1.13 21.85 -24.09
CA ASN A 450 1.81 20.57 -24.16
C ASN A 450 1.77 19.98 -25.59
N ALA A 451 0.62 20.05 -26.25
CA ALA A 451 0.44 19.57 -27.62
C ALA A 451 0.78 20.62 -28.69
N GLY A 452 0.73 21.91 -28.33
CA GLY A 452 0.85 23.01 -29.28
C GLY A 452 -0.37 23.18 -30.20
N MET A 453 -1.52 22.64 -29.83
CA MET A 453 -2.79 22.71 -30.57
C MET A 453 -3.72 23.79 -29.98
N THR A 454 -4.69 24.25 -30.76
CA THR A 454 -5.82 25.03 -30.20
C THR A 454 -6.85 24.12 -29.54
N GLY A 455 -7.72 24.67 -28.68
CA GLY A 455 -8.81 23.89 -28.08
C GLY A 455 -9.77 23.30 -29.12
N ALA A 456 -10.09 24.02 -30.19
CA ALA A 456 -10.90 23.50 -31.28
C ALA A 456 -10.24 22.30 -32.00
N GLU A 457 -8.91 22.30 -32.13
CA GLU A 457 -8.15 21.17 -32.68
C GLU A 457 -8.16 19.97 -31.72
N HIS A 458 -7.94 20.20 -30.42
CA HIS A 458 -8.05 19.18 -29.38
C HIS A 458 -9.43 18.54 -29.35
N ARG A 459 -10.50 19.35 -29.35
CA ARG A 459 -11.87 18.83 -29.36
C ARG A 459 -12.09 17.87 -30.53
N ARG A 460 -11.68 18.27 -31.74
CA ARG A 460 -11.82 17.42 -32.93
C ARG A 460 -11.05 16.11 -32.79
N LYS A 461 -9.80 16.17 -32.30
CA LYS A 461 -8.98 14.98 -32.03
C LYS A 461 -9.67 14.04 -31.02
N GLY A 462 -10.10 14.58 -29.88
CA GLY A 462 -10.81 13.84 -28.84
C GLY A 462 -12.11 13.20 -29.36
N GLU A 463 -12.91 13.91 -30.16
CA GLU A 463 -14.15 13.39 -30.76
C GLU A 463 -13.87 12.22 -31.71
N GLU A 464 -12.84 12.33 -32.56
CA GLU A 464 -12.43 11.27 -33.48
C GLU A 464 -11.97 10.02 -32.72
N MET A 465 -11.18 10.20 -31.66
CA MET A 465 -10.65 9.12 -30.83
C MET A 465 -11.74 8.45 -29.98
N ALA A 466 -12.61 9.22 -29.33
CA ALA A 466 -13.76 8.71 -28.59
C ALA A 466 -14.70 7.91 -29.50
N LEU A 467 -15.00 8.42 -30.70
CA LEU A 467 -15.86 7.72 -31.66
C LEU A 467 -15.23 6.42 -32.15
N SER A 468 -13.91 6.41 -32.39
CA SER A 468 -13.16 5.20 -32.74
C SER A 468 -13.24 4.16 -31.62
N TRP A 469 -13.01 4.57 -30.37
CA TRP A 469 -13.11 3.71 -29.20
C TRP A 469 -14.53 3.13 -29.04
N LEU A 470 -15.57 3.97 -29.13
CA LEU A 470 -16.97 3.56 -29.02
C LEU A 470 -17.37 2.57 -30.11
N ARG A 471 -16.94 2.79 -31.36
CA ARG A 471 -17.17 1.84 -32.45
C ARG A 471 -16.51 0.49 -32.17
N LYS A 472 -15.29 0.48 -31.64
CA LYS A 472 -14.58 -0.75 -31.26
C LYS A 472 -15.32 -1.50 -30.15
N ARG A 473 -15.83 -0.79 -29.13
CA ARG A 473 -16.62 -1.40 -28.04
C ARG A 473 -17.98 -1.92 -28.52
N ALA A 474 -18.69 -1.15 -29.35
CA ALA A 474 -19.97 -1.56 -29.91
C ALA A 474 -19.85 -2.83 -30.77
N LEU A 475 -18.73 -3.01 -31.48
CA LEU A 475 -18.47 -4.19 -32.30
C LEU A 475 -17.98 -5.40 -31.50
N GLY A 476 -17.14 -5.19 -30.48
CA GLY A 476 -16.38 -6.25 -29.81
C GLY A 476 -16.72 -6.51 -28.34
N GLY A 477 -17.61 -5.71 -27.74
CA GLY A 477 -17.82 -5.69 -26.29
C GLY A 477 -16.65 -5.05 -25.53
N PHE A 478 -16.69 -5.16 -24.20
CA PHE A 478 -15.61 -4.74 -23.30
C PHE A 478 -14.66 -5.92 -23.04
N ARG A 479 -13.35 -5.67 -22.98
CA ARG A 479 -12.32 -6.68 -22.67
C ARG A 479 -11.84 -6.59 -21.23
N GLU A 480 -11.93 -5.42 -20.63
CA GLU A 480 -11.56 -5.18 -19.23
C GLU A 480 -12.83 -5.14 -18.35
N TRP A 481 -12.70 -5.67 -17.13
CA TRP A 481 -13.74 -5.57 -16.11
C TRP A 481 -13.90 -4.11 -15.66
N ASP A 482 -15.12 -3.71 -15.29
CA ASP A 482 -15.46 -2.36 -14.82
C ASP A 482 -14.98 -1.21 -15.73
N SER A 483 -14.93 -1.47 -17.05
CA SER A 483 -14.62 -0.47 -18.09
C SER A 483 -15.86 0.17 -18.72
N ASN A 484 -17.01 0.08 -18.04
CA ASN A 484 -18.33 0.47 -18.51
C ASN A 484 -18.77 1.88 -18.10
#